data_AF-A0A8H7QI79-F1
#
_entry.id   AF-A0A8H7QI79-F1
#
_cell.length_a   1.000
_cell.length_b   1.000
_cell.length_c   1.000
_cell.angle_alpha   90.00
_cell.angle_beta   90.00
_cell.angle_gamma   90.00
#
_symmetry.space_group_name_H-M   'P 1'
#
loop_
_entity.id
_entity.type
_entity.pdbx_description
1 polymer ?
#
loop_
_entity_poly.entity_id
_entity_poly.type
_entity_poly.pdbx_seq_one_letter_code
_entity_poly.pdbx_strand_id
1 'polypeptide(L)'
;MDWEEEVNPYNAETLSNFTQYSEKQPTDFDMTDPELPERMAQHNLQLKFLCAAASARKAAINVRTGHDWAKRLKNDPDFDIFEKNTSKTVRKVSQLQEEHKAHLIEFFDDNPHARVSDAVEELTKNFEGFTLRETVVGKFISTECNLSIKKITRHPVARNQNAKIKERRE
;
A
#
# COMPACT_ATOMS: atom_id res chain seq x y z
N MET A 1 46.49 -33.46 17.66
CA MET A 1 45.75 -33.97 16.49
C MET A 1 44.65 -32.96 16.33
N ASP A 2 44.96 -31.93 15.54
CA ASP A 2 44.15 -30.72 15.46
C ASP A 2 43.04 -31.01 14.47
N TRP A 3 41.82 -31.17 14.99
CA TRP A 3 40.63 -31.29 14.16
C TRP A 3 40.11 -29.88 13.91
N GLU A 4 40.24 -29.41 12.66
CA GLU A 4 39.47 -28.26 12.20
C GLU A 4 38.02 -28.72 12.01
N GLU A 5 37.15 -28.23 12.88
CA GLU A 5 35.72 -28.36 12.73
C GLU A 5 35.33 -27.49 11.53
N GLU A 6 35.11 -28.12 10.36
CA GLU A 6 34.57 -27.45 9.18
C GLU A 6 33.16 -26.94 9.50
N VAL A 7 33.09 -25.71 10.00
CA VAL A 7 31.84 -24.98 10.20
C VAL A 7 31.23 -24.78 8.82
N ASN A 8 30.19 -25.57 8.54
CA ASN A 8 29.41 -25.48 7.32
C ASN A 8 28.89 -24.03 7.17
N PRO A 9 29.26 -23.29 6.11
CA PRO A 9 28.85 -21.90 5.89
C PRO A 9 27.35 -21.73 5.60
N TYR A 10 26.59 -22.83 5.63
CA TYR A 10 25.13 -22.88 5.54
C TYR A 10 24.45 -23.25 6.88
N ASN A 11 25.18 -23.23 8.02
CA ASN A 11 24.58 -23.41 9.34
C ASN A 11 23.57 -22.27 9.62
N ALA A 12 22.30 -22.64 9.79
CA ALA A 12 21.15 -21.75 9.93
C ALA A 12 21.00 -21.14 11.34
N GLU A 13 22.03 -21.19 12.18
CA GLU A 13 22.03 -20.53 13.49
C GLU A 13 21.74 -19.03 13.41
N THR A 14 22.07 -18.39 12.28
CA THR A 14 21.81 -16.96 12.02
C THR A 14 20.38 -16.64 11.57
N LEU A 15 19.53 -17.64 11.31
CA LEU A 15 18.15 -17.43 10.85
C LEU A 15 17.11 -17.50 11.99
N SER A 16 17.53 -17.78 13.22
CA SER A 16 16.61 -18.01 14.33
C SER A 16 16.27 -16.72 15.08
N ASN A 17 15.54 -15.81 14.43
CA ASN A 17 14.72 -14.79 15.10
C ASN A 17 13.48 -15.42 15.78
N PHE A 18 13.56 -16.68 16.22
CA PHE A 18 12.45 -17.46 16.75
C PHE A 18 11.83 -16.80 17.99
N THR A 19 12.64 -16.19 18.85
CA THR A 19 12.17 -15.43 20.01
C THR A 19 11.27 -14.26 19.61
N GLN A 20 11.60 -13.55 18.53
CA GLN A 20 10.76 -12.47 17.99
C GLN A 20 9.52 -12.99 17.27
N TYR A 21 9.59 -14.21 16.70
CA TYR A 21 8.44 -14.87 16.07
C TYR A 21 7.41 -15.34 17.11
N SER A 22 7.85 -15.91 18.25
CA SER A 22 6.95 -16.36 19.31
C SER A 22 6.18 -15.21 19.96
N GLU A 23 6.79 -14.03 20.08
CA GLU A 23 6.15 -12.84 20.66
C GLU A 23 5.04 -12.24 19.78
N LYS A 24 5.05 -12.51 18.47
CA LYS A 24 4.13 -11.90 17.48
C LYS A 24 2.96 -12.80 17.05
N GLN A 25 2.94 -14.06 17.45
CA GLN A 25 1.84 -15.00 17.16
C GLN A 25 0.74 -14.89 18.24
N PRO A 26 -0.55 -14.93 17.90
CA PRO A 26 -1.59 -15.15 18.90
C PRO A 26 -1.37 -16.53 19.54
N THR A 27 -1.24 -16.56 20.86
CA THR A 27 -0.90 -17.73 21.66
C THR A 27 -2.06 -18.73 21.71
N ASP A 28 -2.11 -19.64 20.75
CA ASP A 28 -2.94 -20.86 20.85
C ASP A 28 -2.27 -21.97 21.69
N PHE A 29 -1.13 -21.67 22.32
CA PHE A 29 -0.40 -22.58 23.21
C PHE A 29 -0.75 -22.28 24.68
N ASP A 30 -1.14 -23.30 25.43
CA ASP A 30 -1.33 -23.22 26.88
C ASP A 30 0.01 -22.87 27.54
N MET A 31 0.18 -21.60 27.93
CA MET A 31 1.41 -21.10 28.56
C MET A 31 1.68 -21.70 29.95
N THR A 32 0.79 -22.58 30.43
CA THR A 32 0.89 -23.30 31.70
C THR A 32 1.55 -24.68 31.57
N ASP A 33 1.85 -25.15 30.36
CA ASP A 33 2.55 -26.44 30.14
C ASP A 33 4.04 -26.32 30.54
N PRO A 34 4.50 -27.00 31.60
CA PRO A 34 5.90 -26.94 32.05
C PRO A 34 6.88 -27.54 31.03
N GLU A 35 6.40 -28.34 30.06
CA GLU A 35 7.22 -28.92 28.99
C GLU A 35 7.24 -28.05 27.71
N LEU A 36 6.49 -26.94 27.67
CA LEU A 36 6.41 -26.05 26.50
C LEU A 36 7.80 -25.57 26.01
N PRO A 37 8.72 -25.13 26.89
CA PRO A 37 10.04 -24.67 26.47
C PRO A 37 10.88 -25.78 25.83
N GLU A 38 10.78 -27.01 26.34
CA GLU A 38 11.52 -28.16 25.85
C GLU A 38 10.96 -28.65 24.51
N ARG A 39 9.64 -28.71 24.36
CA ARG A 39 8.98 -29.01 23.07
C ARG A 39 9.30 -27.96 22.00
N MET A 40 9.29 -26.68 22.36
CA MET A 40 9.70 -25.61 21.45
C MET A 40 11.18 -25.73 21.06
N ALA A 41 12.06 -26.03 22.02
CA ALA A 41 13.48 -26.24 21.75
C ALA A 41 13.71 -27.44 20.81
N GLN A 42 13.03 -28.57 21.04
CA GLN A 42 13.09 -29.75 20.17
C GLN A 42 12.56 -29.46 18.77
N HIS A 43 11.42 -28.76 18.66
CA HIS A 43 10.86 -28.35 17.38
C HIS A 43 11.80 -27.37 16.64
N ASN A 44 12.43 -26.45 17.36
CA ASN A 44 13.42 -25.53 16.80
C ASN A 44 14.67 -26.24 16.31
N LEU A 45 15.17 -27.24 17.04
CA LEU A 45 16.24 -28.13 16.58
C LEU A 45 15.84 -28.84 15.28
N GLN A 46 14.61 -29.34 15.17
CA GLN A 46 14.12 -29.95 13.93
C GLN A 46 14.00 -28.95 12.77
N LEU A 47 13.62 -27.70 13.04
CA LEU A 47 13.53 -26.63 12.05
C LEU A 47 14.91 -26.13 11.60
N LYS A 48 15.89 -26.05 12.51
CA LYS A 48 17.27 -25.58 12.25
C LYS A 48 17.98 -26.35 11.14
N PHE A 49 17.64 -27.62 10.93
CA PHE A 49 18.23 -28.46 9.88
C PHE A 49 17.41 -28.54 8.59
N LEU A 50 16.34 -27.75 8.45
CA LEU A 50 15.55 -27.74 7.22
C LEU A 50 16.19 -26.84 6.16
N CYS A 51 16.35 -27.38 4.95
CA CYS A 51 16.70 -26.57 3.80
C CYS A 51 15.54 -25.61 3.45
N ALA A 52 15.84 -24.49 2.77
CA ALA A 52 14.85 -23.48 2.42
C ALA A 52 13.58 -24.04 1.75
N ALA A 53 13.72 -25.08 0.92
CA ALA A 53 12.59 -25.75 0.28
C ALA A 53 11.72 -26.56 1.26
N ALA A 54 12.32 -27.21 2.24
CA ALA A 54 11.58 -27.97 3.26
C ALA A 54 10.86 -27.01 4.23
N SER A 55 11.53 -25.93 4.64
CA SER A 55 10.93 -24.86 5.45
C SER A 55 9.77 -24.19 4.73
N ALA A 56 9.92 -23.90 3.44
CA ALA A 56 8.85 -23.32 2.62
C ALA A 56 7.62 -24.22 2.54
N ARG A 57 7.80 -25.52 2.33
CA ARG A 57 6.70 -26.50 2.32
C ARG A 57 6.01 -26.60 3.67
N LYS A 58 6.77 -26.64 4.77
CA LYS A 58 6.21 -26.65 6.13
C LYS A 58 5.42 -25.38 6.44
N ALA A 59 5.90 -24.22 5.99
CA ALA A 59 5.22 -22.94 6.12
C ALA A 59 4.10 -22.73 5.09
N ALA A 60 3.79 -23.73 4.25
CA ALA A 60 2.80 -23.66 3.18
C ALA A 60 2.98 -22.46 2.21
N ILE A 61 4.23 -22.02 2.01
CA ILE A 61 4.61 -20.96 1.06
C ILE A 61 5.24 -21.57 -0.19
N ASN A 62 5.23 -20.81 -1.30
CA ASN A 62 5.88 -21.25 -2.52
C ASN A 62 7.39 -21.45 -2.27
N VAL A 63 7.92 -22.59 -2.70
CA VAL A 63 9.34 -22.96 -2.57
C VAL A 63 10.27 -21.89 -3.13
N ARG A 64 9.90 -21.25 -4.25
CA ARG A 64 10.68 -20.16 -4.85
C ARG A 64 10.73 -18.95 -3.92
N THR A 65 9.61 -18.57 -3.32
CA THR A 65 9.54 -17.47 -2.34
C THR A 65 10.41 -17.77 -1.11
N GLY A 66 10.38 -19.00 -0.61
CA GLY A 66 11.24 -19.41 0.50
C GLY A 66 12.74 -19.34 0.17
N HIS A 67 13.13 -19.70 -1.05
CA HIS A 67 14.51 -19.51 -1.53
C HIS A 67 14.90 -18.02 -1.62
N ASP A 68 14.02 -17.18 -2.18
CA ASP A 68 14.27 -15.75 -2.31
C ASP A 68 14.41 -15.08 -0.94
N TRP A 69 13.59 -15.47 0.04
CA TRP A 69 13.70 -15.01 1.43
C TRP A 69 14.99 -15.46 2.09
N ALA A 70 15.37 -16.74 1.96
CA ALA A 70 16.64 -17.25 2.50
C ALA A 70 17.84 -16.52 1.89
N LYS A 71 17.80 -16.20 0.59
CA LYS A 71 18.85 -15.41 -0.07
C LYS A 71 18.89 -13.97 0.44
N ARG A 72 17.73 -13.35 0.67
CA ARG A 72 17.64 -11.98 1.18
C ARG A 72 18.11 -11.87 2.61
N LEU A 73 17.70 -12.79 3.47
CA LEU A 73 18.09 -12.85 4.87
C LEU A 73 19.59 -13.10 5.06
N LYS A 74 20.25 -13.76 4.09
CA LYS A 74 21.72 -13.88 4.05
C LYS A 74 22.41 -12.53 3.84
N ASN A 75 21.83 -11.66 3.00
CA ASN A 75 22.42 -10.36 2.68
C ASN A 75 22.01 -9.27 3.67
N ASP A 76 20.85 -9.42 4.30
CA ASP A 76 20.23 -8.49 5.24
C ASP A 76 19.60 -9.31 6.40
N PRO A 77 20.39 -9.63 7.45
CA PRO A 77 19.94 -10.45 8.58
C PRO A 77 18.79 -9.82 9.38
N ASP A 78 18.66 -8.51 9.32
CA ASP A 78 17.59 -7.74 9.97
C ASP A 78 16.33 -7.63 9.10
N PHE A 79 16.31 -8.28 7.92
CA PHE A 79 15.16 -8.26 7.02
C PHE A 79 13.91 -8.87 7.67
N ASP A 80 12.90 -8.02 7.89
CA ASP A 80 11.59 -8.47 8.37
C ASP A 80 10.79 -9.14 7.24
N ILE A 81 10.73 -10.48 7.30
CA ILE A 81 9.95 -11.31 6.37
C ILE A 81 8.44 -11.10 6.48
N PHE A 82 7.96 -10.60 7.63
CA PHE A 82 6.53 -10.36 7.88
C PHE A 82 6.09 -8.96 7.45
N GLU A 83 7.05 -8.08 7.15
CA GLU A 83 6.73 -6.72 6.77
C GLU A 83 6.11 -6.66 5.37
N LYS A 84 5.00 -5.93 5.27
CA LYS A 84 4.31 -5.70 4.00
C LYS A 84 5.14 -4.77 3.11
N ASN A 85 5.95 -5.38 2.25
CA ASN A 85 6.81 -4.67 1.30
C ASN A 85 6.05 -3.93 0.17
N THR A 86 4.75 -4.23 -0.04
CA THR A 86 3.93 -3.63 -1.12
C THR A 86 3.77 -2.11 -1.03
N SER A 87 3.86 -1.53 0.18
CA SER A 87 3.73 -0.08 0.38
C SER A 87 5.06 0.68 0.32
N LYS A 88 6.20 -0.03 0.35
CA LYS A 88 7.55 0.56 0.44
C LYS A 88 8.19 0.85 -0.91
N THR A 89 7.76 0.16 -1.97
CA THR A 89 8.24 0.44 -3.32
C THR A 89 7.81 1.84 -3.75
N VAL A 90 8.81 2.69 -4.01
CA VAL A 90 8.77 4.05 -4.57
C VAL A 90 7.42 4.37 -5.21
N ARG A 91 6.56 5.06 -4.45
CA ARG A 91 5.34 5.64 -5.04
C ARG A 91 5.80 6.63 -6.10
N LYS A 92 5.25 6.51 -7.32
CA LYS A 92 5.49 7.51 -8.36
C LYS A 92 5.11 8.88 -7.78
N VAL A 93 6.02 9.84 -7.93
CA VAL A 93 5.77 11.22 -7.52
C VAL A 93 4.51 11.71 -8.23
N SER A 94 3.64 12.41 -7.50
CA SER A 94 2.42 13.01 -8.07
C SER A 94 2.79 13.85 -9.29
N GLN A 95 2.04 13.68 -10.38
CA GLN A 95 2.18 14.52 -11.57
C GLN A 95 1.76 15.98 -11.31
N LEU A 96 0.89 16.20 -10.33
CA LEU A 96 0.52 17.53 -9.84
C LEU A 96 1.50 17.94 -8.73
N GLN A 97 2.29 18.98 -9.01
CA GLN A 97 3.12 19.67 -8.02
C GLN A 97 2.28 20.67 -7.21
N GLU A 98 2.83 21.19 -6.12
CA GLU A 98 2.16 22.15 -5.23
C GLU A 98 1.56 23.35 -5.98
N GLU A 99 2.31 23.90 -6.94
CA GLU A 99 1.90 25.06 -7.76
C GLU A 99 0.65 24.75 -8.60
N HIS A 100 0.62 23.59 -9.24
CA HIS A 100 -0.53 23.13 -10.02
C HIS A 100 -1.77 22.92 -9.14
N LYS A 101 -1.57 22.42 -7.92
CA LYS A 101 -2.66 22.18 -6.97
C LYS A 101 -3.27 23.49 -6.48
N ALA A 102 -2.44 24.46 -6.11
CA ALA A 102 -2.89 25.78 -5.68
C ALA A 102 -3.72 26.47 -6.77
N HIS A 103 -3.25 26.40 -8.01
CA HIS A 103 -3.96 26.97 -9.14
C HIS A 103 -5.32 26.30 -9.41
N LEU A 104 -5.40 24.96 -9.28
CA LEU A 104 -6.68 24.25 -9.40
C LEU A 104 -7.68 24.66 -8.31
N ILE A 105 -7.21 24.87 -7.08
CA ILE A 105 -8.07 25.28 -5.97
C ILE A 105 -8.67 26.67 -6.25
N GLU A 106 -7.82 27.64 -6.61
CA GLU A 106 -8.25 29.00 -6.95
C GLU A 106 -9.25 29.00 -8.13
N PHE A 107 -8.99 28.21 -9.17
CA PHE A 107 -9.89 28.12 -10.32
C PHE A 107 -11.29 27.63 -9.95
N PHE A 108 -11.41 26.60 -9.11
CA PHE A 108 -12.71 26.06 -8.69
C PHE A 108 -13.42 26.93 -7.65
N ASP A 109 -12.67 27.69 -6.85
CA ASP A 109 -13.24 28.68 -5.95
C ASP A 109 -13.86 29.85 -6.73
N ASP A 110 -13.18 30.33 -7.78
CA ASP A 110 -13.71 31.38 -8.67
C ASP A 110 -14.83 30.87 -9.58
N ASN A 111 -14.74 29.63 -10.05
CA ASN A 111 -15.66 29.02 -11.00
C ASN A 111 -16.26 27.71 -10.47
N PRO A 112 -17.23 27.75 -9.54
CA PRO A 112 -17.79 26.55 -8.89
C PRO A 112 -18.58 25.63 -9.84
N HIS A 113 -18.85 26.06 -11.06
CA HIS A 113 -19.55 25.30 -12.10
C HIS A 113 -18.63 24.83 -13.23
N ALA A 114 -17.32 25.11 -13.13
CA ALA A 114 -16.34 24.68 -14.12
C ALA A 114 -16.27 23.16 -14.21
N ARG A 115 -15.95 22.66 -15.40
CA ARG A 115 -15.72 21.22 -15.62
C ARG A 115 -14.26 20.89 -15.39
N VAL A 116 -14.01 19.60 -15.18
CA VAL A 116 -12.65 19.05 -15.09
C VAL A 116 -11.87 19.27 -16.40
N SER A 117 -12.55 19.24 -17.56
CA SER A 117 -11.96 19.58 -18.86
C SER A 117 -11.41 21.01 -18.87
N ASP A 118 -12.21 21.96 -18.38
CA ASP A 118 -11.88 23.39 -18.38
C ASP A 118 -10.66 23.65 -17.47
N ALA A 119 -10.62 22.98 -16.32
CA ALA A 119 -9.47 23.01 -15.41
C ALA A 119 -8.20 22.45 -16.05
N VAL A 120 -8.30 21.37 -16.85
CA VAL A 120 -7.14 20.83 -17.58
C VAL A 120 -6.67 21.83 -18.63
N GLU A 121 -7.58 22.40 -19.41
CA GLU A 121 -7.25 23.38 -20.45
C GLU A 121 -6.55 24.60 -19.86
N GLU A 122 -7.06 25.16 -18.78
CA GLU A 122 -6.44 26.29 -18.10
C GLU A 122 -5.05 25.95 -17.56
N LEU A 123 -4.90 24.77 -16.94
CA LEU A 123 -3.60 24.34 -16.41
C LEU A 123 -2.58 24.11 -17.54
N THR A 124 -3.00 23.54 -18.66
CA THR A 124 -2.12 23.39 -19.83
C THR A 124 -1.77 24.73 -20.50
N LYS A 125 -2.61 25.75 -20.33
CA LYS A 125 -2.36 27.10 -20.84
C LYS A 125 -1.39 27.88 -19.95
N ASN A 126 -1.50 27.71 -18.64
CA ASN A 126 -0.69 28.44 -17.67
C ASN A 126 0.69 27.79 -17.44
N PHE A 127 0.83 26.50 -17.72
CA PHE A 127 2.10 25.76 -17.58
C PHE A 127 2.54 25.16 -18.92
N GLU A 128 3.54 25.79 -19.58
CA GLU A 128 4.06 25.34 -20.87
C GLU A 128 4.67 23.93 -20.79
N GLY A 129 4.35 23.08 -21.78
CA GLY A 129 4.85 21.70 -21.86
C GLY A 129 4.21 20.72 -20.88
N PHE A 130 3.24 21.17 -20.09
CA PHE A 130 2.50 20.30 -19.18
C PHE A 130 1.34 19.62 -19.93
N THR A 131 1.21 18.31 -19.80
CA THR A 131 0.08 17.54 -20.36
C THR A 131 -0.51 16.69 -19.28
N LEU A 132 -1.81 16.87 -19.00
CA LEU A 132 -2.51 16.18 -17.93
C LEU A 132 -3.76 15.47 -18.44
N ARG A 133 -4.07 14.32 -17.86
CA ARG A 133 -5.34 13.64 -18.10
C ARG A 133 -6.39 14.16 -17.13
N GLU A 134 -7.63 14.34 -17.61
CA GLU A 134 -8.78 14.72 -16.77
C GLU A 134 -8.95 13.81 -15.55
N THR A 135 -8.67 12.52 -15.68
CA THR A 135 -8.75 11.56 -14.56
C THR A 135 -7.82 11.90 -13.40
N VAL A 136 -6.68 12.55 -13.67
CA VAL A 136 -5.73 12.95 -12.63
C VAL A 136 -6.28 14.14 -11.84
N VAL A 137 -6.83 15.14 -12.53
CA VAL A 137 -7.50 16.29 -11.90
C VAL A 137 -8.73 15.84 -11.14
N GLY A 138 -9.58 14.99 -11.73
CA GLY A 138 -10.77 14.46 -11.05
C GLY A 138 -10.45 13.68 -9.78
N LYS A 139 -9.36 12.89 -9.80
CA LYS A 139 -8.87 12.19 -8.61
C LYS A 139 -8.38 13.18 -7.56
N PHE A 140 -7.57 14.17 -7.94
CA PHE A 140 -7.10 15.24 -7.04
C PHE A 140 -8.26 15.95 -6.35
N ILE A 141 -9.26 16.41 -7.10
CA ILE A 141 -10.47 17.07 -6.58
C ILE A 141 -11.19 16.18 -5.55
N SER A 142 -11.33 14.89 -5.87
CA SER A 142 -12.06 13.94 -5.02
C SER A 142 -11.28 13.51 -3.78
N THR A 143 -9.96 13.33 -3.87
CA THR A 143 -9.13 12.77 -2.79
C THR A 143 -8.41 13.81 -1.95
N GLU A 144 -7.98 14.92 -2.54
CA GLU A 144 -7.20 15.96 -1.84
C GLU A 144 -8.08 17.16 -1.47
N CYS A 145 -8.98 17.59 -2.35
CA CYS A 145 -9.91 18.70 -2.06
C CYS A 145 -11.20 18.25 -1.34
N ASN A 146 -11.44 16.95 -1.19
CA ASN A 146 -12.68 16.38 -0.62
C ASN A 146 -13.97 16.90 -1.29
N LEU A 147 -13.89 17.27 -2.58
CA LEU A 147 -15.02 17.78 -3.33
C LEU A 147 -15.76 16.64 -4.02
N SER A 148 -17.09 16.76 -4.11
CA SER A 148 -17.94 15.81 -4.82
C SER A 148 -18.41 16.42 -6.14
N ILE A 149 -18.05 15.80 -7.26
CA ILE A 149 -18.53 16.20 -8.58
C ILE A 149 -19.97 15.73 -8.73
N LYS A 150 -20.92 16.67 -8.78
CA LYS A 150 -22.35 16.38 -8.94
C LYS A 150 -22.85 16.72 -10.33
N LYS A 151 -23.80 15.93 -10.82
CA LYS A 151 -24.54 16.25 -12.03
C LYS A 151 -25.48 17.43 -11.76
N ILE A 152 -25.28 18.53 -12.49
CA ILE A 152 -26.20 19.68 -12.45
C ILE A 152 -27.54 19.27 -13.10
N THR A 153 -28.64 19.49 -12.36
CA THR A 153 -29.99 19.43 -12.90
C THR A 153 -30.35 20.80 -13.48
N ARG A 154 -30.66 20.85 -14.78
CA ARG A 154 -31.09 22.07 -15.47
C ARG A 154 -32.60 22.06 -15.62
N HIS A 155 -33.23 23.21 -15.40
CA HIS A 155 -34.64 23.42 -15.70
C HIS A 155 -34.80 24.34 -16.92
N PRO A 156 -35.86 24.17 -17.73
CA PRO A 156 -36.14 25.08 -18.83
C PRO A 156 -36.32 26.51 -18.31
N VAL A 157 -35.77 27.50 -19.00
CA VAL A 157 -35.94 28.91 -18.65
C VAL A 157 -37.42 29.29 -18.59
N ALA A 158 -38.24 28.71 -19.48
CA ALA A 158 -39.69 28.87 -19.49
C ALA A 158 -40.37 28.49 -18.15
N ARG A 159 -39.76 27.64 -17.32
CA ARG A 159 -40.28 27.27 -15.98
C ARG A 159 -40.36 28.48 -15.05
N ASN A 160 -39.48 29.46 -15.22
CA ASN A 160 -39.43 30.68 -14.41
C ASN A 160 -40.34 31.79 -14.97
N GLN A 161 -41.07 31.56 -16.06
CA GLN A 161 -42.06 32.52 -16.55
C GLN A 161 -43.28 32.57 -15.64
N ASN A 162 -43.78 33.78 -15.37
CA ASN A 162 -44.95 33.98 -14.50
C ASN A 162 -46.17 33.16 -14.91
N ALA A 163 -46.43 32.98 -16.21
CA ALA A 163 -47.51 32.13 -16.70
C ALA A 163 -47.36 30.68 -16.22
N LYS A 164 -46.17 30.08 -16.36
CA LYS A 164 -45.84 28.72 -15.92
C LYS A 164 -45.68 28.57 -14.40
N ILE A 165 -45.49 29.67 -13.67
CA ILE A 165 -45.54 29.66 -12.20
C ILE A 165 -47.00 29.67 -11.72
N LYS A 166 -47.88 30.46 -12.37
CA LYS A 166 -49.32 30.52 -12.04
C LYS A 166 -50.02 29.19 -12.32
N GLU A 167 -49.78 28.57 -13.48
CA GLU A 167 -50.30 27.24 -13.85
C GLU A 167 -49.92 26.12 -12.87
N ARG A 168 -48.88 26.30 -12.05
CA ARG A 168 -48.48 25.34 -10.99
C ARG A 168 -49.10 25.62 -9.62
N ARG A 169 -49.62 26.83 -9.41
CA ARG A 169 -50.22 27.27 -8.14
C ARG A 169 -51.74 27.10 -8.11
N GLU A 170 -52.36 27.05 -9.29
CA GLU A 170 -53.76 26.63 -9.52
C GLU A 170 -53.88 25.11 -9.50
#